data_AF-A0A845V1N0-F1
#
_entry.id   AF-A0A845V1N0-F1
#
_cell.length_a   1.000
_cell.length_b   1.000
_cell.length_c   1.000
_cell.angle_alpha   90.00
_cell.angle_beta   90.00
_cell.angle_gamma   90.00
#
_symmetry.space_group_name_H-M   'P 1'
#
loop_
_entity.id
_entity.type
_entity.pdbx_description
1 polymer ?
#
loop_
_entity_poly.entity_id
_entity_poly.type
_entity_poly.pdbx_seq_one_letter_code
_entity_poly.pdbx_strand_id
1 'polypeptide(L)' 'MPRNRVLAADTGLPAETLLEIYDCLILALDATDGNQPKRWQMPEARSYLRSALRDTRRLLGEVSA' A
#
# COMPACT_ATOMS: atom_id res chain seq x y z
N MET A 1 -9.47 12.68 23.78
CA MET A 1 -8.22 11.96 23.45
C MET A 1 -7.53 12.68 22.30
N PRO A 2 -6.45 13.45 22.53
CA PRO A 2 -5.72 14.07 21.44
C PRO A 2 -5.07 12.96 20.60
N ARG A 3 -5.42 12.89 19.31
CA ARG A 3 -4.76 12.01 18.35
C ARG A 3 -3.37 12.57 18.10
N ASN A 4 -2.36 11.94 18.66
CA ASN A 4 -0.96 12.26 18.38
C ASN A 4 -0.72 11.95 16.90
N ARG A 5 -0.74 12.98 16.04
CA ARG A 5 -0.48 12.84 14.61
C ARG A 5 1.03 12.84 14.43
N VAL A 6 1.64 11.67 14.58
CA VAL A 6 3.04 11.48 14.20
C VAL A 6 3.13 11.67 12.69
N LEU A 7 4.01 12.55 12.24
CA LEU A 7 4.27 12.74 10.82
C LEU A 7 4.95 11.47 10.29
N ALA A 8 4.54 10.99 9.11
CA ALA A 8 5.17 9.82 8.48
C ALA A 8 6.70 10.00 8.28
N ALA A 9 7.18 11.24 8.29
CA ALA A 9 8.62 11.56 8.25
C ALA A 9 9.37 11.23 9.56
N ASP A 10 8.69 11.18 10.71
CA ASP A 10 9.32 10.98 12.04
C ASP A 10 9.40 9.51 12.47
N THR A 11 8.66 8.63 11.78
CA THR A 11 8.69 7.19 12.03
C THR A 11 9.12 6.52 10.75
N GLY A 12 10.41 6.17 10.66
CA GLY A 12 10.79 5.04 9.83
C GLY A 12 10.00 3.84 10.36
N LEU A 13 8.89 3.50 9.70
CA LEU A 13 8.12 2.31 10.04
C LEU A 13 9.09 1.13 10.04
N PRO A 14 9.01 0.23 11.03
CA PRO A 14 9.82 -0.98 11.01
C PRO A 14 9.66 -1.71 9.68
N ALA A 15 10.76 -2.26 9.14
CA ALA A 15 10.73 -2.95 7.85
C ALA A 15 9.70 -4.09 7.84
N GLU A 16 9.55 -4.81 8.96
CA GLU A 16 8.52 -5.84 9.13
C GLU A 16 7.10 -5.29 8.95
N THR A 17 6.79 -4.12 9.52
CA THR A 17 5.50 -3.46 9.33
C THR A 17 5.29 -3.02 7.88
N LEU A 18 6.33 -2.55 7.21
CA LEU A 18 6.26 -2.20 5.79
C LEU A 18 6.04 -3.43 4.89
N LEU A 19 6.64 -4.57 5.24
CA LEU A 19 6.43 -5.85 4.57
C LEU A 19 4.99 -6.34 4.75
N GLU A 20 4.44 -6.26 5.97
CA GLU A 20 3.05 -6.62 6.24
C GLU A 20 2.08 -5.74 5.42
N ILE A 21 2.32 -4.42 5.39
CA ILE A 21 1.53 -3.49 4.55
C ILE A 21 1.65 -3.87 3.07
N TYR A 22 2.87 -4.18 2.61
CA TYR A 22 3.11 -4.59 1.23
C TYR A 22 2.30 -5.85 0.87
N ASP A 23 2.33 -6.88 1.73
CA ASP A 23 1.58 -8.12 1.53
C ASP A 23 0.06 -7.88 1.52
N CYS A 24 -0.44 -7.04 2.44
CA CYS A 24 -1.85 -6.65 2.44
C CYS A 24 -2.26 -5.94 1.14
N LEU A 25 -1.41 -5.05 0.60
CA LEU A 25 -1.68 -4.34 -0.65
C LEU A 25 -1.67 -5.28 -1.86
N ILE A 26 -0.81 -6.30 -1.87
CA ILE A 26 -0.81 -7.35 -2.90
C ILE A 26 -2.12 -8.14 -2.86
N LEU A 27 -2.55 -8.59 -1.69
CA LEU A 27 -3.82 -9.32 -1.53
C LEU A 27 -5.02 -8.46 -1.96
N ALA A 28 -5.03 -7.17 -1.60
CA ALA A 28 -6.07 -6.25 -2.02
C ALA A 28 -6.08 -6.05 -3.55
N LEU A 29 -4.90 -5.95 -4.17
CA LEU A 29 -4.80 -5.81 -5.63
C LEU A 29 -5.32 -7.06 -6.35
N ASP A 30 -4.94 -8.25 -5.89
CA ASP A 30 -5.43 -9.53 -6.44
C ASP A 30 -6.97 -9.64 -6.33
N ALA A 31 -7.51 -9.29 -5.16
CA ALA A 31 -8.97 -9.24 -4.95
C ALA A 31 -9.68 -8.29 -5.92
N THR A 32 -9.00 -7.23 -6.42
CA THR A 32 -9.55 -6.31 -7.41
C THR A 32 -9.41 -6.75 -8.88
N ASP A 33 -8.58 -7.76 -9.15
CA ASP A 33 -8.40 -8.37 -10.47
C ASP A 33 -9.20 -9.68 -10.63
N GLY A 34 -9.73 -10.24 -9.53
CA GLY A 34 -10.59 -11.43 -9.54
C GLY A 34 -11.87 -11.29 -10.37
N ASN A 35 -12.52 -12.42 -10.66
CA ASN A 35 -13.71 -12.56 -11.52
C ASN A 35 -15.02 -12.00 -10.90
N GLN A 36 -14.90 -10.94 -10.09
CA GLN A 36 -16.04 -10.27 -9.49
C GLN A 36 -16.77 -9.41 -10.53
N PRO A 37 -18.10 -9.21 -10.38
CA PRO A 37 -18.84 -8.33 -11.27
C PRO A 37 -18.16 -6.96 -11.32
N LYS A 38 -17.83 -6.52 -12.53
CA LYS A 38 -17.01 -5.34 -12.81
C LYS A 38 -17.66 -4.10 -12.19
N ARG A 39 -17.21 -3.70 -10.99
CA ARG A 39 -17.66 -2.46 -10.36
C ARG A 39 -16.92 -1.29 -11.01
N TRP A 40 -17.63 -0.19 -11.24
CA TRP A 40 -17.07 0.99 -11.91
C TRP A 40 -15.85 1.58 -11.18
N GLN A 41 -15.75 1.36 -9.86
CA GLN A 41 -14.66 1.86 -9.00
C GLN A 41 -13.39 1.00 -9.08
N MET A 42 -13.44 -0.22 -9.63
CA MET A 42 -12.29 -1.14 -9.58
C MET A 42 -11.05 -0.65 -10.34
N PRO A 43 -11.16 -0.05 -11.54
CA PRO A 43 -9.99 0.49 -12.23
C PRO A 43 -9.28 1.58 -11.42
N GLU A 44 -10.04 2.44 -10.75
CA GLU A 44 -9.52 3.51 -9.92
C GLU A 44 -8.88 2.96 -8.63
N ALA A 45 -9.55 2.03 -7.95
CA ALA A 45 -8.99 1.33 -6.79
C ALA A 45 -7.66 0.63 -7.13
N ARG A 46 -7.57 -0.03 -8.29
CA ARG A 46 -6.32 -0.64 -8.77
C ARG A 46 -5.21 0.38 -8.98
N SER A 47 -5.53 1.56 -9.52
CA SER A 47 -4.57 2.64 -9.69
C SER A 47 -3.97 3.07 -8.35
N TYR A 48 -4.83 3.28 -7.35
CA TYR A 48 -4.39 3.64 -5.99
C TYR A 48 -3.56 2.54 -5.34
N LEU A 49 -3.98 1.28 -5.42
CA LEU A 49 -3.25 0.14 -4.87
C LEU A 49 -1.86 -0.01 -5.50
N ARG A 50 -1.75 0.16 -6.83
CA ARG A 50 -0.46 0.13 -7.54
C ARG A 50 0.45 1.29 -7.14
N SER A 51 -0.12 2.49 -6.91
CA SER A 51 0.64 3.63 -6.41
C SER A 51 1.17 3.37 -5.00
N ALA A 52 0.31 2.90 -4.10
CA ALA A 52 0.68 2.57 -2.72
C ALA A 52 1.79 1.50 -2.68
N LEU A 53 1.67 0.42 -3.46
CA LEU A 53 2.72 -0.61 -3.57
C LEU A 53 4.07 -0.03 -3.99
N ARG A 54 4.08 0.90 -4.96
CA ARG A 54 5.31 1.54 -5.41
C ARG A 54 5.95 2.38 -4.30
N ASP A 55 5.14 3.12 -3.55
CA ASP A 55 5.63 3.94 -2.45
C ASP A 55 6.12 3.08 -1.27
N THR A 56 5.43 1.99 -0.95
CA THR A 56 5.89 1.02 0.06
C THR A 56 7.22 0.38 -0.33
N ARG A 57 7.41 -0.01 -1.60
CA ARG A 57 8.71 -0.52 -2.09
C ARG A 57 9.83 0.50 -1.98
N ARG A 58 9.54 1.79 -2.22
CA ARG A 58 10.51 2.87 -2.02
C ARG A 58 10.88 3.01 -0.54
N LEU A 59 9.91 2.92 0.36
CA LEU A 59 10.14 2.97 1.81
C LEU A 59 10.93 1.76 2.32
N LEU A 60 10.76 0.58 1.71
CA LEU A 60 11.56 -0.62 1.97
C LEU A 60 13.00 -0.53 1.43
N GLY A 61 13.34 0.50 0.65
CA GLY A 61 14.65 0.65 0.04
C GLY A 61 14.87 -0.22 -1.21
N GLU A 62 13.83 -0.86 -1.75
CA GLU A 62 13.92 -1.71 -2.95
C GLU A 62 14.07 -0.90 -4.25
N VAL A 63 13.99 0.44 -4.20
CA VAL A 63 14.28 1.33 -5.33
C VAL A 63 15.45 2.25 -4.95
N SER A 64 16.63 1.65 -4.90
CA SER A 64 17.91 2.36 -5.08
C SER A 64 18.89 1.44 -5.81
N ALA A 65 18.75 1.40 -7.15
CA ALA A 65 19.76 1.04 -8.13
C ALA A 65 19.34 1.61 -9.49
#